data_AF-A0A946ETI6-F1
#
_entry.id   AF-A0A946ETI6-F1
#
_cell.length_a   1.000
_cell.length_b   1.000
_cell.length_c   1.000
_cell.angle_alpha   90.00
_cell.angle_beta   90.00
_cell.angle_gamma   90.00
#
_symmetry.space_group_name_H-M   'P 1'
#
loop_
_entity.id
_entity.type
_entity.pdbx_description
1 polymer ?
#
loop_
_entity_poly.entity_id
_entity_poly.type
_entity_poly.pdbx_seq_one_letter_code
_entity_poly.pdbx_strand_id
1 'polypeptide(L)'
;MTTTVSATDFQKKFGLFHDRAQREPVMIMKHSRVSVVMIGIEEYERLKRSERRAYRIRDMPEDLVEAIATAEIPPEHRVDETSD
;
A
#
# COMPACT_ATOMS: atom_id res chain seq x y z
N MET A 1 9.54 1.57 -13.43
CA MET A 1 9.18 2.90 -13.97
C MET A 1 7.65 2.99 -13.95
N THR A 2 7.03 4.15 -13.81
CA THR A 2 5.56 4.26 -13.84
C THR A 2 5.11 4.77 -15.20
N THR A 3 4.15 4.10 -15.83
CA THR A 3 3.63 4.47 -17.16
C THR A 3 2.46 5.46 -17.00
N THR A 4 2.48 6.59 -17.70
CA THR A 4 1.39 7.60 -17.67
C THR A 4 0.70 7.69 -19.03
N VAL A 5 -0.63 7.64 -19.06
CA VAL A 5 -1.45 7.56 -20.29
C VAL A 5 -2.69 8.44 -20.20
N SER A 6 -3.22 8.87 -21.35
CA SER A 6 -4.54 9.54 -21.38
C SER A 6 -5.67 8.52 -21.16
N ALA A 7 -6.80 8.96 -20.61
CA ALA A 7 -8.00 8.12 -20.48
C ALA A 7 -8.46 7.56 -21.84
N THR A 8 -8.31 8.36 -22.91
CA THR A 8 -8.64 7.95 -24.28
C THR A 8 -7.73 6.82 -24.78
N ASP A 9 -6.41 6.95 -24.58
CA ASP A 9 -5.45 5.91 -24.98
C ASP A 9 -5.60 4.65 -24.12
N PHE A 10 -5.89 4.84 -22.83
CA PHE A 10 -6.17 3.75 -21.91
C PHE A 10 -7.35 2.90 -22.39
N GLN A 11 -8.47 3.54 -22.74
CA GLN A 11 -9.66 2.84 -23.25
C GLN A 11 -9.35 2.09 -24.57
N LYS A 12 -8.61 2.73 -25.49
CA LYS A 12 -8.26 2.12 -26.79
C LYS A 12 -7.32 0.92 -26.66
N LYS A 13 -6.47 0.89 -25.64
CA LYS A 13 -5.42 -0.13 -25.46
C LYS A 13 -5.54 -0.81 -24.09
N PHE A 14 -6.76 -1.09 -23.65
CA PHE A 14 -7.03 -1.61 -22.31
C PHE A 14 -6.20 -2.86 -21.98
N GLY A 15 -6.19 -3.87 -22.86
CA GLY A 15 -5.44 -5.11 -22.62
C GLY A 15 -3.94 -4.89 -22.39
N LEU A 16 -3.31 -4.02 -23.20
CA LEU A 16 -1.89 -3.68 -23.04
C LEU A 16 -1.61 -3.07 -21.66
N PHE A 17 -2.45 -2.11 -21.23
CA PHE A 17 -2.26 -1.46 -19.95
C PHE A 17 -2.68 -2.34 -18.77
N HIS A 18 -3.65 -3.23 -18.96
CA HIS A 18 -4.01 -4.27 -17.99
C HIS A 18 -2.80 -5.15 -17.69
N ASP A 19 -2.15 -5.71 -18.71
CA ASP A 19 -0.98 -6.57 -18.55
C ASP A 19 0.23 -5.82 -18.00
N ARG A 20 0.33 -4.51 -18.28
CA ARG A 20 1.33 -3.63 -17.67
C ARG A 20 1.06 -3.43 -16.17
N ALA A 21 -0.18 -3.16 -15.78
CA ALA A 21 -0.59 -2.93 -14.39
C ALA A 21 -0.35 -4.13 -13.47
N GLN A 22 -0.32 -5.35 -14.02
CA GLN A 22 0.08 -6.55 -13.27
C GLN A 22 1.55 -6.51 -12.84
N ARG A 23 2.40 -5.71 -13.49
CA ARG A 23 3.84 -5.63 -13.20
C ARG A 23 4.27 -4.27 -12.62
N GLU A 24 3.60 -3.19 -13.01
CA GLU A 24 3.90 -1.85 -12.52
C GLU A 24 2.68 -0.91 -12.61
N PRO A 25 2.57 0.11 -11.73
CA PRO A 25 1.45 1.04 -11.76
C PRO A 25 1.31 1.82 -13.07
N VAL A 26 0.08 1.96 -13.55
CA VAL A 26 -0.29 2.76 -14.72
C VAL A 26 -1.12 3.96 -14.29
N MET A 27 -0.63 5.18 -14.51
CA MET A 27 -1.31 6.43 -14.18
C MET A 27 -2.19 6.88 -15.36
N ILE A 28 -3.48 7.11 -15.09
CA ILE A 28 -4.49 7.47 -16.09
C ILE A 28 -4.88 8.94 -15.92
N MET A 29 -4.60 9.72 -16.96
CA MET A 29 -4.86 11.16 -17.00
C MET A 29 -6.23 11.50 -17.56
N LYS A 30 -6.91 12.45 -16.90
CA LYS A 30 -8.12 13.11 -17.38
C LYS A 30 -7.93 14.62 -17.22
N HIS A 31 -8.21 15.41 -18.27
CA HIS A 31 -8.05 16.88 -18.27
C HIS A 31 -6.70 17.36 -17.66
N SER A 32 -5.59 16.77 -18.12
CA SER A 32 -4.22 17.11 -17.69
C SER A 32 -3.87 16.81 -16.23
N ARG A 33 -4.67 15.99 -15.53
CA ARG A 33 -4.37 15.52 -14.18
C ARG A 33 -4.45 14.00 -14.11
N VAL A 34 -3.55 13.38 -13.36
CA VAL A 34 -3.69 11.97 -12.99
C VAL A 34 -4.94 11.85 -12.13
N SER A 35 -5.90 11.06 -12.58
CA SER A 35 -7.21 10.90 -11.93
C SER A 35 -7.37 9.52 -11.30
N VAL A 36 -6.74 8.51 -11.89
CA VAL A 36 -6.80 7.11 -11.46
C VAL A 36 -5.43 6.48 -11.67
N VAL A 37 -5.05 5.55 -10.80
CA VAL A 37 -3.91 4.66 -11.02
C VAL A 37 -4.44 3.24 -11.07
N MET A 38 -4.09 2.49 -12.12
CA MET A 38 -4.39 1.06 -12.22
C MET A 38 -3.20 0.25 -11.73
N ILE A 39 -3.48 -0.71 -10.86
CA ILE A 39 -2.52 -1.64 -10.28
C ILE A 39 -3.13 -3.04 -10.27
N GLY A 40 -2.28 -4.07 -10.25
CA GLY A 40 -2.71 -5.45 -10.02
C GLY A 40 -3.33 -5.63 -8.63
N ILE A 41 -4.14 -6.68 -8.47
CA ILE A 41 -4.86 -6.97 -7.22
C ILE A 41 -3.92 -7.24 -6.05
N GLU A 42 -2.82 -7.97 -6.27
CA GLU A 42 -1.84 -8.28 -5.22
C GLU A 42 -1.17 -7.01 -4.67
N GLU A 43 -0.84 -6.08 -5.57
CA GLU A 43 -0.27 -4.78 -5.19
C GLU A 43 -1.29 -3.92 -4.45
N TYR A 44 -2.55 -3.91 -4.88
CA TYR A 44 -3.63 -3.27 -4.15
C TYR A 44 -3.76 -3.81 -2.73
N GLU A 45 -3.79 -5.13 -2.55
CA GLU A 45 -3.90 -5.76 -1.22
C GLU A 45 -2.64 -5.52 -0.36
N ARG A 46 -1.44 -5.47 -0.96
CA ARG A 46 -0.21 -5.08 -0.25
C ARG A 46 -0.29 -3.64 0.27
N LEU A 47 -0.73 -2.71 -0.57
CA LEU A 47 -0.91 -1.31 -0.18
C LEU A 47 -1.99 -1.16 0.89
N LYS A 48 -3.12 -1.85 0.73
CA LYS A 48 -4.23 -1.84 1.68
C LYS A 48 -3.82 -2.38 3.06
N ARG A 49 -3.01 -3.44 3.12
CA ARG A 49 -2.43 -3.94 4.38
C ARG A 49 -1.48 -2.95 5.05
N SER A 50 -0.81 -2.12 4.25
CA SER A 50 0.14 -1.11 4.74
C SER A 50 -0.54 0.21 5.09
N GLU A 51 -1.86 0.33 4.89
CA GLU A 51 -2.64 1.50 5.25
C GLU A 51 -2.60 1.67 6.77
N ARG A 52 -1.79 2.62 7.23
CA ARG A 52 -1.72 2.96 8.66
C ARG A 52 -3.02 3.64 9.07
N ARG A 53 -3.71 3.05 10.04
CA ARG A 53 -4.90 3.64 10.66
C ARG A 53 -4.54 4.18 12.03
N ALA A 54 -4.86 5.46 12.24
CA ALA A 54 -4.74 6.08 13.55
C ALA A 54 -6.06 5.89 14.31
N TYR A 55 -5.99 5.25 15.47
CA TYR A 55 -7.12 5.13 16.39
C TYR A 55 -6.90 6.05 17.59
N ARG A 56 -7.98 6.60 18.15
CA ARG A 56 -7.92 7.12 19.52
C ARG A 56 -7.80 5.91 20.45
N ILE A 57 -7.11 6.07 21.58
CA ILE A 57 -6.89 4.97 22.54
C ILE A 57 -8.21 4.25 22.91
N ARG A 58 -9.28 5.02 23.16
CA ARG A 58 -10.62 4.50 23.49
C ARG A 58 -11.36 3.80 22.36
N ASP A 59 -10.98 4.03 21.12
CA ASP A 59 -11.65 3.49 19.92
C ASP A 59 -10.78 2.42 19.25
N MET A 60 -9.71 1.97 19.93
CA MET A 60 -8.76 1.01 19.40
C MET A 60 -9.39 -0.39 19.40
N PRO A 61 -9.34 -1.11 18.27
CA PRO A 61 -9.79 -2.49 18.21
C PRO A 61 -9.08 -3.38 19.24
N GLU A 62 -9.81 -4.29 19.89
CA GLU A 62 -9.27 -5.14 20.95
C GLU A 62 -8.13 -6.05 20.47
N ASP A 63 -8.22 -6.57 19.24
CA ASP A 63 -7.17 -7.37 18.60
C ASP A 63 -5.87 -6.57 18.41
N LEU A 64 -5.97 -5.28 18.09
CA LEU A 64 -4.81 -4.40 18.00
C LEU A 64 -4.21 -4.09 19.37
N VAL A 65 -5.04 -3.92 20.41
CA VAL A 65 -4.58 -3.76 21.80
C VAL A 65 -3.76 -4.98 22.23
N GLU A 66 -4.30 -6.17 22.00
CA GLU A 66 -3.66 -7.44 22.35
C GLU A 66 -2.35 -7.64 21.57
N ALA A 67 -2.35 -7.36 20.26
CA ALA A 67 -1.16 -7.45 19.42
C ALA A 67 -0.03 -6.53 19.91
N ILE A 68 -0.35 -5.33 20.39
CA ILE A 68 0.64 -4.41 20.97
C ILE A 68 1.12 -4.92 22.33
N ALA A 69 0.22 -5.39 23.19
CA ALA A 69 0.55 -5.87 24.53
C ALA A 69 1.44 -7.13 24.52
N THR A 70 1.32 -7.95 23.47
CA THR A 70 2.06 -9.21 23.30
C THR A 70 3.27 -9.09 22.37
N ALA A 71 3.51 -7.91 21.79
CA ALA A 71 4.63 -7.71 20.87
C ALA A 71 5.97 -7.83 21.62
N GLU A 72 6.84 -8.71 21.12
CA GLU A 72 8.22 -8.84 21.62
C GLU A 72 9.18 -8.05 20.72
N ILE A 73 10.21 -7.44 21.34
CA ILE A 73 11.29 -6.78 20.59
C ILE A 73 12.08 -7.88 19.86
N PRO A 74 12.25 -7.77 18.52
CA PRO A 74 13.07 -8.70 17.76
C PRO A 74 14.49 -8.81 18.35
N PRO A 75 15.10 -9.99 18.40
CA PRO A 75 16.41 -10.20 19.03
C PRO A 75 17.49 -9.24 18.51
N GLU A 76 17.48 -8.93 17.22
CA GLU A 76 18.40 -7.99 16.56
C GLU A 76 18.28 -6.53 17.01
N HIS A 77 17.21 -6.19 17.72
CA HIS A 77 16.92 -4.85 18.23
C HIS A 77 16.79 -4.82 19.75
N ARG A 78 16.98 -5.97 20.42
CA ARG A 78 16.98 -6.04 21.88
C ARG A 78 18.25 -5.39 22.40
N VAL A 79 18.09 -4.30 23.12
CA VAL A 79 19.21 -3.71 23.87
C VAL A 79 19.36 -4.55 25.13
N ASP A 80 20.44 -5.33 25.22
CA ASP A 80 20.75 -6.05 26.45
C ASP A 80 21.11 -5.01 27.52
N GLU A 81 20.26 -4.84 28.53
CA GLU A 81 20.50 -4.00 29.71
C GLU A 81 21.60 -4.61 30.62
N THR A 82 22.69 -5.12 30.05
CA THR A 82 23.86 -5.59 30.79
C THR A 82 25.04 -4.65 30.50
N SER A 83 24.96 -3.44 31.03
CA SER A 83 26.11 -2.56 31.21
C SER A 83 25.80 -1.56 32.31
N ASP A 84 25.89 -2.02 33.55
CA ASP A 84 26.29 -1.21 34.71
C ASP A 84 27.17 -2.08 35.62
#